data_AF-A0A6I6E7R9-F1
#
_entry.id   AF-A0A6I6E7R9-F1
#
_cell.length_a   1.000
_cell.length_b   1.000
_cell.length_c   1.000
_cell.angle_alpha   90.00
_cell.angle_beta   90.00
_cell.angle_gamma   90.00
#
_symmetry.space_group_name_H-M   'P 1'
#
loop_
_entity.id
_entity.type
_entity.pdbx_description
1 polymer ?
#
loop_
_entity_poly.entity_id
_entity_poly.type
_entity_poly.pdbx_seq_one_letter_code
_entity_poly.pdbx_strand_id
1 'polypeptide(L)'
;MTSRMLRLAGPLILLLAALAALILGLLIGGGAAPRVVSDPGAAIRWGLPVVKLLVNLSAATMVGGLVVAVFALRAGEREFDLALDLASASAAVFTVTSGVTGFLTFVSTFNPEVSAGPAFGEQLGRYLTETELGRVWLISTIAAALITVLAFAVRNWVSTLATAVLAIAALVPMATQGHSGTLANHDAAVMALILHVIGATVWLGGLVTLVVLRPVLTASRVRTVVERYSTLALASFTLVGVSGVARMLTSITDPRELLSPYGALLGVKAAALLALGVVGVLYRRRLVPRMTATGGGAFWAIVAAELAIMGIASGAAAALARTPAPADVLAPALTTAAEILTEAPLPPELTPLAWLTAWDPDLLWAVAAAAGIFFYLAGVRRLRRTGRGWPPARTAFWICGAALLFWTTSGPIAAYGDYLHSMNMLSRILLLLVVPPLLVLGAPHRLAVEAIQHRNDGSRGIREWLQVAADSRVLRILRHPAVATVAVVATLWGVGATRVLPWTLVDPLGHEWLIAQSLTAGSLLTWSVLAARARPVSRFGGLVAVVVAVIALGLWNVLQPGLAFADWFGAMGRSWGPSALEDQRVAGFIAAIGVIPFIPLVAVGRRTGQRPVISPSSKGTA
;
A
#
# COMPACT_ATOMS: atom_id res chain seq x y z
N MET A 1 39.95 -3.58 0.18
CA MET A 1 39.22 -2.62 -0.68
C MET A 1 39.13 -1.28 0.05
N THR A 2 39.48 -0.18 -0.61
CA THR A 2 39.32 1.17 -0.06
C THR A 2 37.83 1.53 0.05
N SER A 3 37.48 2.46 0.93
CA SER A 3 36.08 2.91 1.15
C SER A 3 35.40 3.44 -0.12
N ARG A 4 36.17 3.95 -1.09
CA ARG A 4 35.66 4.39 -2.41
C ARG A 4 35.26 3.22 -3.30
N MET A 5 36.04 2.13 -3.34
CA MET A 5 35.72 0.95 -4.16
C MET A 5 34.43 0.26 -3.67
N LEU A 6 34.20 0.26 -2.35
CA LEU A 6 33.01 -0.36 -1.74
C LEU A 6 31.71 0.42 -2.05
N ARG A 7 31.77 1.74 -2.25
CA ARG A 7 30.61 2.57 -2.64
C ARG A 7 30.11 2.27 -4.05
N LEU A 8 31.01 1.94 -4.97
CA LEU A 8 30.69 1.69 -6.36
C LEU A 8 30.42 0.21 -6.63
N ALA A 9 31.12 -0.70 -5.94
CA ALA A 9 30.99 -2.13 -6.16
C ALA A 9 29.57 -2.64 -5.90
N GLY A 10 28.91 -2.22 -4.80
CA GLY A 10 27.55 -2.70 -4.46
C GLY A 10 26.51 -2.36 -5.54
N PRO A 11 26.27 -1.08 -5.84
CA PRO A 11 25.33 -0.67 -6.90
C PRO A 11 25.68 -1.23 -8.28
N LEU A 12 26.97 -1.39 -8.60
CA LEU A 12 27.40 -1.99 -9.85
C LEU A 12 27.07 -3.49 -9.92
N ILE A 13 27.30 -4.25 -8.84
CA ILE A 13 26.93 -5.67 -8.75
C ILE A 13 25.43 -5.84 -8.92
N LEU A 14 24.64 -5.01 -8.23
CA LEU A 14 23.18 -4.98 -8.37
C LEU A 14 22.76 -4.79 -9.83
N LEU A 15 23.30 -3.76 -10.49
CA LEU A 15 22.97 -3.40 -11.86
C LEU A 15 23.36 -4.51 -12.85
N LEU A 16 24.59 -5.04 -12.76
CA LEU A 16 25.08 -6.08 -13.66
C LEU A 16 24.30 -7.38 -13.50
N ALA A 17 24.02 -7.80 -12.26
CA ALA A 17 23.21 -8.98 -11.98
C ALA A 17 21.78 -8.81 -12.50
N ALA A 18 21.20 -7.62 -12.35
CA ALA A 18 19.86 -7.31 -12.86
C ALA A 18 19.79 -7.29 -14.39
N LEU A 19 20.77 -6.70 -15.06
CA LEU A 19 20.84 -6.71 -16.52
C LEU A 19 21.04 -8.13 -17.06
N ALA A 20 21.93 -8.91 -16.46
CA ALA A 20 22.15 -10.30 -16.87
C ALA A 20 20.88 -11.14 -16.71
N ALA A 21 20.22 -11.06 -15.56
CA ALA A 21 18.97 -11.78 -15.31
C ALA A 21 17.81 -11.30 -16.21
N LEU A 22 17.75 -10.00 -16.52
CA LEU A 22 16.79 -9.45 -17.49
C LEU A 22 17.02 -10.05 -18.88
N ILE A 23 18.25 -10.03 -19.38
CA ILE A 23 18.58 -10.53 -20.72
C ILE A 23 18.25 -12.02 -20.82
N LEU A 24 18.74 -12.83 -19.86
CA LEU A 24 18.42 -14.25 -19.81
C LEU A 24 16.91 -14.49 -19.69
N GLY A 25 16.22 -13.68 -18.89
CA GLY A 25 14.79 -13.82 -18.71
C GLY A 25 13.97 -13.47 -19.95
N LEU A 26 14.38 -12.46 -20.73
CA LEU A 26 13.74 -12.12 -22.00
C LEU A 26 13.96 -13.21 -23.06
N LEU A 27 15.12 -13.89 -23.03
CA LEU A 27 15.40 -15.03 -23.90
C LEU A 27 14.54 -16.25 -23.53
N ILE A 28 14.41 -16.55 -22.24
CA ILE A 28 13.60 -17.67 -21.74
C ILE A 28 12.11 -17.39 -21.95
N GLY A 29 11.64 -16.22 -21.52
CA GLY A 29 10.23 -15.83 -21.55
C GLY A 29 9.71 -15.34 -22.90
N GLY A 30 10.57 -15.17 -23.90
CA GLY A 30 10.20 -14.65 -25.21
C GLY A 30 9.78 -13.18 -25.22
N GLY A 31 9.97 -12.44 -24.12
CA GLY A 31 9.49 -11.06 -23.97
C GLY A 31 10.12 -10.02 -24.92
N ALA A 32 11.20 -10.40 -25.62
CA ALA A 32 11.86 -9.62 -26.66
C ALA A 32 11.71 -10.23 -28.08
N ALA A 33 10.89 -11.27 -28.25
CA ALA A 33 10.62 -11.89 -29.54
C ALA A 33 9.91 -10.90 -30.50
N PRO A 34 10.20 -10.96 -31.82
CA PRO A 34 9.48 -10.16 -32.81
C PRO A 34 7.97 -10.37 -32.72
N ARG A 35 7.21 -9.27 -32.83
CA ARG A 35 5.75 -9.34 -32.87
C ARG A 35 5.27 -9.66 -34.29
N VAL A 36 4.15 -10.37 -34.40
CA VAL A 36 3.54 -10.69 -35.70
C VAL A 36 2.91 -9.44 -36.33
N VAL A 37 2.36 -8.54 -35.51
CA VAL A 37 1.69 -7.31 -35.95
C VAL A 37 2.32 -6.11 -35.24
N SER A 38 2.56 -5.02 -35.99
CA SER A 38 3.08 -3.74 -35.47
C SER A 38 4.33 -3.91 -34.60
N ASP A 39 5.33 -4.62 -35.11
CA ASP A 39 6.60 -4.83 -34.41
C ASP A 39 7.42 -3.53 -34.36
N PRO A 40 7.70 -2.96 -33.16
CA PRO A 40 8.40 -1.68 -33.04
C PRO A 40 9.93 -1.82 -33.24
N GLY A 41 10.40 -2.98 -33.69
CA GLY A 41 11.81 -3.26 -33.94
C GLY A 41 12.61 -3.67 -32.69
N ALA A 42 13.79 -4.25 -32.92
CA ALA A 42 14.62 -4.83 -31.86
C ALA A 42 15.04 -3.80 -30.80
N ALA A 43 15.34 -2.58 -31.21
CA ALA A 43 15.75 -1.50 -30.29
C ALA A 43 14.69 -1.25 -29.21
N ILE A 44 13.40 -1.24 -29.57
CA ILE A 44 12.30 -1.03 -28.61
C ILE A 44 12.06 -2.29 -27.77
N ARG A 45 12.08 -3.48 -28.39
CA ARG A 45 11.87 -4.76 -27.69
C ARG A 45 12.89 -5.03 -26.59
N TRP A 46 14.15 -4.65 -26.81
CA TRP A 46 15.23 -4.79 -25.82
C TRP A 46 15.41 -3.55 -24.93
N GLY A 47 15.24 -2.36 -25.50
CA GLY A 47 15.45 -1.09 -24.79
C GLY A 47 14.37 -0.82 -23.73
N LEU A 48 13.09 -1.05 -24.05
CA LEU A 48 11.99 -0.75 -23.14
C LEU A 48 12.10 -1.51 -21.80
N PRO A 49 12.35 -2.85 -21.77
CA PRO A 49 12.55 -3.56 -20.51
C PRO A 49 13.77 -3.08 -19.72
N VAL A 50 14.86 -2.70 -20.41
CA VAL A 50 16.07 -2.16 -19.77
C VAL A 50 15.78 -0.82 -19.10
N VAL A 51 15.11 0.10 -19.78
CA VAL A 51 14.76 1.40 -19.19
C VAL A 51 13.76 1.23 -18.05
N LYS A 52 12.78 0.30 -18.17
CA LYS A 52 11.88 -0.05 -17.06
C LYS A 52 12.62 -0.62 -15.84
N LEU A 53 13.66 -1.42 -16.05
CA LEU A 53 14.52 -1.88 -14.95
C LEU A 53 15.21 -0.69 -14.26
N LEU A 54 15.72 0.27 -15.03
CA LEU A 54 16.34 1.48 -14.47
C LEU A 54 15.33 2.35 -13.71
N VAL A 55 14.08 2.46 -14.20
CA VAL A 55 12.96 3.07 -13.45
C VAL A 55 12.80 2.40 -12.10
N ASN A 56 12.71 1.08 -12.05
CA ASN A 56 12.50 0.34 -10.79
C ASN A 56 13.67 0.50 -9.81
N LEU A 57 14.92 0.43 -10.28
CA LEU A 57 16.11 0.55 -9.43
C LEU A 57 16.29 1.98 -8.88
N SER A 58 16.02 3.00 -9.71
CA SER A 58 16.09 4.41 -9.31
C SER A 58 14.95 4.78 -8.35
N ALA A 59 13.73 4.34 -8.63
CA ALA A 59 12.59 4.48 -7.73
C ALA A 59 12.83 3.80 -6.37
N ALA A 60 13.41 2.60 -6.37
CA ALA A 60 13.81 1.90 -5.15
C ALA A 60 14.81 2.73 -4.34
N THR A 61 15.91 3.16 -4.96
CA THR A 61 16.96 3.92 -4.28
C THR A 61 16.44 5.26 -3.75
N MET A 62 15.56 5.94 -4.49
CA MET A 62 14.87 7.16 -4.07
C MET A 62 14.05 6.94 -2.79
N VAL A 63 13.10 5.99 -2.81
CA VAL A 63 12.21 5.73 -1.67
C VAL A 63 12.99 5.18 -0.49
N GLY A 64 13.89 4.23 -0.71
CA GLY A 64 14.73 3.65 0.33
C GLY A 64 15.62 4.68 1.01
N GLY A 65 16.19 5.63 0.26
CA GLY A 65 16.98 6.75 0.81
C GLY A 65 16.15 7.63 1.74
N LEU A 66 14.97 8.05 1.30
CA LEU A 66 14.05 8.87 2.09
C LEU A 66 13.55 8.13 3.35
N VAL A 67 13.19 6.85 3.22
CA VAL A 67 12.70 6.04 4.34
C VAL A 67 13.79 5.78 5.37
N VAL A 68 15.02 5.47 4.93
CA VAL A 68 16.17 5.32 5.84
C VAL A 68 16.47 6.64 6.55
N ALA A 69 16.43 7.78 5.85
CA ALA A 69 16.61 9.10 6.45
C ALA A 69 15.58 9.38 7.55
N VAL A 70 14.29 9.09 7.28
CA VAL A 70 13.15 9.31 8.18
C VAL A 70 13.08 8.32 9.34
N PHE A 71 13.64 7.12 9.22
CA PHE A 71 13.47 6.07 10.23
C PHE A 71 14.74 5.74 11.02
N ALA A 72 15.92 5.93 10.43
CA ALA A 72 17.17 5.41 11.00
C ALA A 72 18.18 6.50 11.37
N LEU A 73 18.12 7.67 10.72
CA LEU A 73 19.16 8.71 10.80
C LEU A 73 18.75 9.89 11.69
N ARG A 74 19.64 10.88 11.84
CA ARG A 74 19.40 12.12 12.59
C ARG A 74 19.53 13.30 11.63
N ALA A 75 18.48 14.12 11.47
CA ALA A 75 18.60 15.32 10.63
C ALA A 75 19.63 16.32 11.18
N GLY A 76 20.28 17.01 10.25
CA GLY A 76 21.40 17.91 10.52
C GLY A 76 22.77 17.21 10.56
N GLU A 77 22.81 15.89 10.45
CA GLU A 77 24.04 15.12 10.37
C GLU A 77 24.38 14.75 8.92
N ARG A 78 25.67 14.57 8.63
CA ARG A 78 26.17 14.32 7.27
C ARG A 78 25.52 13.11 6.57
N GLU A 79 25.27 12.02 7.30
CA GLU A 79 24.63 10.84 6.70
C GLU A 79 23.15 11.06 6.35
N PHE A 80 22.46 11.97 7.03
CA PHE A 80 21.09 12.33 6.68
C PHE A 80 21.08 13.09 5.35
N ASP A 81 21.94 14.10 5.22
CA ASP A 81 22.07 14.89 3.99
C ASP A 81 22.50 14.00 2.81
N LEU A 82 23.45 13.08 3.04
CA LEU A 82 23.89 12.13 2.02
C LEU A 82 22.78 11.18 1.56
N ALA A 83 21.86 10.78 2.45
CA ALA A 83 20.71 9.96 2.09
C ALA A 83 19.70 10.74 1.22
N LEU A 84 19.50 12.03 1.51
CA LEU A 84 18.67 12.93 0.72
C LEU A 84 19.30 13.26 -0.64
N ASP A 85 20.61 13.48 -0.70
CA ASP A 85 21.34 13.70 -1.95
C ASP A 85 21.27 12.45 -2.84
N LEU A 86 21.43 11.26 -2.27
CA LEU A 86 21.23 9.99 -2.97
C LEU A 86 19.78 9.86 -3.47
N ALA A 87 18.79 10.21 -2.64
CA ALA A 87 17.39 10.15 -3.03
C ALA A 87 17.08 11.14 -4.16
N SER A 88 17.62 12.35 -4.11
CA SER A 88 17.47 13.38 -5.15
C SER A 88 18.12 12.94 -6.46
N ALA A 89 19.36 12.44 -6.43
CA ALA A 89 20.03 11.91 -7.62
C ALA A 89 19.27 10.72 -8.23
N SER A 90 18.76 9.83 -7.38
CA SER A 90 17.94 8.70 -7.83
C SER A 90 16.59 9.15 -8.40
N ALA A 91 15.97 10.17 -7.81
CA ALA A 91 14.75 10.78 -8.35
C ALA A 91 14.98 11.41 -9.72
N ALA A 92 16.14 12.05 -9.96
CA ALA A 92 16.49 12.61 -11.26
C ALA A 92 16.64 11.52 -12.34
N VAL A 93 17.30 10.41 -11.99
CA VAL A 93 17.38 9.23 -12.88
C VAL A 93 15.98 8.66 -13.12
N PHE A 94 15.15 8.60 -12.09
CA PHE A 94 13.78 8.13 -12.18
C PHE A 94 12.92 9.04 -13.09
N THR A 95 13.10 10.37 -13.06
CA THR A 95 12.46 11.31 -13.98
C THR A 95 12.83 11.02 -15.42
N VAL A 96 14.13 10.96 -15.72
CA VAL A 96 14.61 10.76 -17.10
C VAL A 96 14.16 9.40 -17.61
N THR A 97 14.34 8.34 -16.83
CA THR A 97 13.97 6.97 -17.23
C THR A 97 12.46 6.80 -17.34
N SER A 98 11.64 7.49 -16.55
CA SER A 98 10.17 7.50 -16.72
C SER A 98 9.74 8.19 -18.00
N GLY A 99 10.32 9.35 -18.34
CA GLY A 99 10.04 10.05 -19.59
C GLY A 99 10.44 9.23 -20.81
N VAL A 100 11.62 8.61 -20.78
CA VAL A 100 12.08 7.68 -21.82
C VAL A 100 11.17 6.45 -21.90
N THR A 101 10.74 5.89 -20.77
CA THR A 101 9.81 4.75 -20.77
C THR A 101 8.46 5.14 -21.37
N GLY A 102 7.92 6.31 -21.03
CA GLY A 102 6.68 6.82 -21.62
C GLY A 102 6.78 6.96 -23.13
N PHE A 103 7.90 7.50 -23.63
CA PHE A 103 8.18 7.62 -25.07
C PHE A 103 8.35 6.26 -25.76
N LEU A 104 9.18 5.36 -25.21
CA LEU A 104 9.38 4.02 -25.79
C LEU A 104 8.09 3.20 -25.76
N THR A 105 7.23 3.41 -24.77
CA THR A 105 5.91 2.79 -24.69
C THR A 105 4.98 3.35 -25.78
N PHE A 106 4.97 4.66 -26.01
CA PHE A 106 4.27 5.28 -27.14
C PHE A 106 4.69 4.66 -28.48
N VAL A 107 6.00 4.58 -28.73
CA VAL A 107 6.54 3.96 -29.95
C VAL A 107 6.16 2.48 -30.02
N SER A 108 6.23 1.76 -28.91
CA SER A 108 5.88 0.33 -28.85
C SER A 108 4.40 0.05 -29.11
N THR A 109 3.51 1.00 -28.83
CA THR A 109 2.05 0.81 -28.92
C THR A 109 1.49 1.32 -30.23
N PHE A 110 1.90 2.52 -30.66
CA PHE A 110 1.36 3.18 -31.85
C PHE A 110 2.23 3.01 -33.11
N ASN A 111 3.50 2.61 -32.94
CA ASN A 111 4.49 2.49 -34.01
C ASN A 111 4.51 3.69 -34.98
N PRO A 112 4.60 4.93 -34.48
CA PRO A 112 4.52 6.13 -35.30
C PRO A 112 5.81 6.36 -36.09
N GLU A 113 5.73 7.12 -37.18
CA GLU A 113 6.91 7.68 -37.84
C GLU A 113 7.50 8.80 -36.98
N VAL A 114 8.68 8.55 -36.39
CA VAL A 114 9.34 9.52 -35.51
C VAL A 114 9.90 10.67 -36.34
N SER A 115 9.34 11.87 -36.15
CA SER A 115 9.76 13.09 -36.85
C SER A 115 9.62 14.32 -35.95
N ALA A 116 10.26 15.43 -36.33
CA ALA A 116 10.04 16.74 -35.68
C ALA A 116 8.81 17.49 -36.23
N GLY A 117 7.92 16.79 -36.95
CA GLY A 117 6.75 17.39 -37.60
C GLY A 117 5.55 17.57 -36.65
N PRO A 118 4.58 18.44 -37.01
CA PRO A 118 3.38 18.69 -36.20
C PRO A 118 2.55 17.44 -35.93
N ALA A 119 2.44 16.54 -36.92
CA ALA A 119 1.66 15.31 -36.80
C ALA A 119 2.19 14.38 -35.71
N PHE A 120 3.51 14.25 -35.58
CA PHE A 120 4.13 13.47 -34.51
C PHE A 120 3.86 14.10 -33.14
N GLY A 121 4.01 15.43 -33.04
CA GLY A 121 3.72 16.18 -31.81
C GLY A 121 2.27 16.06 -31.35
N GLU A 122 1.31 16.10 -32.28
CA GLU A 122 -0.11 15.92 -31.98
C GLU A 122 -0.42 14.50 -31.49
N GLN A 123 0.12 13.47 -32.14
CA GLN A 123 -0.06 12.08 -31.72
C GLN A 123 0.54 11.82 -30.33
N LEU A 124 1.74 12.33 -30.06
CA LEU A 124 2.38 12.23 -28.75
C LEU A 124 1.59 13.00 -27.68
N GLY A 125 1.10 14.19 -28.03
CA GLY A 125 0.23 15.00 -27.17
C GLY A 125 -1.03 14.23 -26.75
N ARG A 126 -1.78 13.72 -27.74
CA ARG A 126 -2.98 12.90 -27.50
C ARG A 126 -2.67 11.64 -26.69
N TYR A 127 -1.56 10.95 -26.97
CA TYR A 127 -1.13 9.82 -26.15
C TYR A 127 -0.97 10.22 -24.67
N LEU A 128 -0.24 11.31 -24.39
CA LEU A 128 0.04 11.76 -23.02
C LEU A 128 -1.21 12.28 -22.29
N THR A 129 -2.17 12.88 -22.99
CA THR A 129 -3.32 13.56 -22.37
C THR A 129 -4.63 12.79 -22.45
N GLU A 130 -4.80 11.86 -23.37
CA GLU A 130 -6.07 11.17 -23.62
C GLU A 130 -6.00 9.67 -23.30
N THR A 131 -4.81 9.06 -23.32
CA THR A 131 -4.65 7.64 -22.98
C THR A 131 -4.20 7.46 -21.53
N GLU A 132 -4.71 6.42 -20.87
CA GLU A 132 -4.31 6.09 -19.49
C GLU A 132 -2.82 5.76 -19.39
N LEU A 133 -2.31 5.01 -20.36
CA LEU A 133 -0.91 4.62 -20.44
C LEU A 133 0.02 5.84 -20.51
N GLY A 134 -0.31 6.82 -21.37
CA GLY A 134 0.46 8.05 -21.49
C GLY A 134 0.34 8.94 -20.24
N ARG A 135 -0.86 9.08 -19.67
CA ARG A 135 -1.10 9.87 -18.45
C ARG A 135 -0.29 9.36 -17.27
N VAL A 136 -0.23 8.04 -17.05
CA VAL A 136 0.54 7.47 -15.94
C VAL A 136 2.03 7.78 -16.10
N TRP A 137 2.63 7.58 -17.28
CA TRP A 137 4.06 7.90 -17.48
C TRP A 137 4.33 9.40 -17.34
N LEU A 138 3.40 10.25 -17.78
CA LEU A 138 3.46 11.69 -17.57
C LEU A 138 3.43 12.04 -16.08
N ILE A 139 2.47 11.50 -15.33
CA ILE A 139 2.33 11.71 -13.88
C ILE A 139 3.59 11.23 -13.15
N SER A 140 4.08 10.02 -13.45
CA SER A 140 5.30 9.49 -12.83
C SER A 140 6.52 10.37 -13.12
N THR A 141 6.66 10.88 -14.35
CA THR A 141 7.77 11.77 -14.73
C THR A 141 7.71 13.10 -13.96
N ILE A 142 6.52 13.73 -13.91
CA ILE A 142 6.32 15.01 -13.20
C ILE A 142 6.53 14.82 -11.68
N ALA A 143 5.96 13.75 -11.10
CA ALA A 143 6.11 13.45 -9.69
C ALA A 143 7.58 13.21 -9.33
N ALA A 144 8.33 12.45 -10.14
CA ALA A 144 9.76 12.23 -9.96
C ALA A 144 10.55 13.54 -10.04
N ALA A 145 10.22 14.43 -10.99
CA ALA A 145 10.88 15.73 -11.11
C ALA A 145 10.63 16.61 -9.88
N LEU A 146 9.39 16.63 -9.38
CA LEU A 146 9.05 17.31 -8.13
C LEU A 146 9.82 16.73 -6.94
N ILE A 147 9.90 15.41 -6.81
CA ILE A 147 10.63 14.74 -5.73
C ILE A 147 12.12 15.02 -5.82
N THR A 148 12.70 15.12 -7.02
CA THR A 148 14.11 15.50 -7.23
C THR A 148 14.40 16.84 -6.56
N VAL A 149 13.56 17.85 -6.84
CA VAL A 149 13.67 19.20 -6.27
C VAL A 149 13.43 19.17 -4.76
N LEU A 150 12.38 18.48 -4.30
CA LEU A 150 12.06 18.41 -2.87
C LEU A 150 13.17 17.72 -2.07
N ALA A 151 13.66 16.56 -2.50
CA ALA A 151 14.74 15.85 -1.84
C ALA A 151 16.05 16.66 -1.81
N PHE A 152 16.28 17.51 -2.81
CA PHE A 152 17.40 18.46 -2.79
C PHE A 152 17.16 19.66 -1.86
N ALA A 153 15.95 20.22 -1.82
CA ALA A 153 15.66 21.45 -1.09
C ALA A 153 15.41 21.24 0.41
N VAL A 154 14.85 20.09 0.79
CA VAL A 154 14.41 19.85 2.16
C VAL A 154 15.51 19.23 3.02
N ARG A 155 15.69 19.73 4.25
CA ARG A 155 16.70 19.20 5.19
C ARG A 155 16.16 18.92 6.60
N ASN A 156 14.86 19.12 6.82
CA ASN A 156 14.22 18.79 8.09
C ASN A 156 13.37 17.51 8.01
N TRP A 157 13.12 16.91 9.18
CA TRP A 157 12.42 15.64 9.32
C TRP A 157 11.01 15.64 8.73
N VAL A 158 10.23 16.71 8.97
CA VAL A 158 8.80 16.74 8.63
C VAL A 158 8.64 16.83 7.12
N SER A 159 9.40 17.72 6.47
CA SER A 159 9.39 17.83 5.02
C SER A 159 9.96 16.57 4.37
N THR A 160 11.00 15.94 4.94
CA THR A 160 11.52 14.66 4.43
C THR A 160 10.48 13.54 4.53
N LEU A 161 9.70 13.48 5.63
CA LEU A 161 8.59 12.54 5.75
C LEU A 161 7.51 12.80 4.68
N ALA A 162 7.14 14.07 4.45
CA ALA A 162 6.18 14.43 3.41
C ALA A 162 6.69 14.04 2.01
N THR A 163 7.97 14.28 1.73
CA THR A 163 8.63 13.84 0.48
C THR A 163 8.67 12.32 0.36
N ALA A 164 8.91 11.58 1.45
CA ALA A 164 8.87 10.12 1.46
C ALA A 164 7.46 9.58 1.14
N VAL A 165 6.42 10.16 1.72
CA VAL A 165 5.02 9.81 1.44
C VAL A 165 4.68 10.10 -0.02
N LEU A 166 5.06 11.28 -0.53
CA LEU A 166 4.88 11.63 -1.94
C LEU A 166 5.65 10.68 -2.87
N ALA A 167 6.86 10.27 -2.49
CA ALA A 167 7.68 9.33 -3.26
C ALA A 167 7.06 7.93 -3.33
N ILE A 168 6.47 7.44 -2.23
CA ILE A 168 5.70 6.18 -2.22
C ILE A 168 4.44 6.33 -3.08
N ALA A 169 3.72 7.44 -2.97
CA ALA A 169 2.52 7.70 -3.77
C ALA A 169 2.83 7.77 -5.28
N ALA A 170 3.99 8.30 -5.66
CA ALA A 170 4.44 8.37 -7.05
C ALA A 170 4.70 6.99 -7.70
N LEU A 171 4.78 5.92 -6.90
CA LEU A 171 4.90 4.54 -7.39
C LEU A 171 3.54 3.91 -7.72
N VAL A 172 2.44 4.47 -7.22
CA VAL A 172 1.10 3.89 -7.43
C VAL A 172 0.71 3.88 -8.91
N PRO A 173 0.84 5.00 -9.68
CA PRO A 173 0.45 5.00 -11.09
C PRO A 173 1.19 3.94 -11.93
N MET A 174 2.50 3.75 -11.73
CA MET A 174 3.24 2.74 -12.48
C MET A 174 2.86 1.30 -12.10
N ALA A 175 2.36 1.09 -10.89
CA ALA A 175 1.94 -0.22 -10.41
C ALA A 175 0.54 -0.60 -10.92
N THR A 176 -0.29 0.36 -11.33
CA THR A 176 -1.58 0.07 -11.99
C THR A 176 -1.42 -0.31 -13.46
N GLN A 177 -0.30 0.04 -14.11
CA GLN A 177 0.01 -0.36 -15.50
C GLN A 177 0.53 -1.79 -15.67
N GLY A 178 0.63 -2.57 -14.60
CA GLY A 178 1.32 -3.87 -14.59
C GLY A 178 0.72 -4.95 -15.50
N HIS A 179 -0.43 -4.68 -16.13
CA HIS A 179 -1.18 -5.65 -16.91
C HIS A 179 -1.99 -4.97 -18.01
N SER A 180 -1.89 -5.54 -19.21
CA SER A 180 -2.74 -5.20 -20.37
C SER A 180 -3.66 -6.37 -20.72
N GLY A 181 -3.90 -7.29 -19.78
CA GLY A 181 -4.69 -8.50 -19.94
C GLY A 181 -5.95 -8.44 -19.10
N THR A 182 -7.03 -9.01 -19.64
CA THR A 182 -8.33 -9.27 -19.00
C THR A 182 -8.16 -10.36 -17.94
N LEU A 183 -7.49 -10.05 -16.83
CA LEU A 183 -7.39 -10.98 -15.72
C LEU A 183 -8.76 -11.16 -15.08
N ALA A 184 -9.15 -12.40 -14.81
CA ALA A 184 -10.08 -12.66 -13.72
C ALA A 184 -9.43 -12.17 -12.41
N ASN A 185 -10.06 -11.21 -11.74
CA ASN A 185 -9.58 -10.52 -10.52
C ASN A 185 -8.44 -9.50 -10.76
N HIS A 186 -8.67 -8.54 -11.65
CA HIS A 186 -7.80 -7.38 -11.90
C HIS A 186 -7.35 -6.68 -10.60
N ASP A 187 -8.29 -6.36 -9.72
CA ASP A 187 -8.09 -5.59 -8.49
C ASP A 187 -7.06 -6.21 -7.56
N ALA A 188 -7.20 -7.52 -7.29
CA ALA A 188 -6.28 -8.26 -6.45
C ALA A 188 -4.86 -8.27 -7.03
N ALA A 189 -4.73 -8.34 -8.35
CA ALA A 189 -3.44 -8.34 -9.02
C ALA A 189 -2.76 -6.96 -8.99
N VAL A 190 -3.53 -5.88 -9.10
CA VAL A 190 -3.06 -4.49 -8.95
C VAL A 190 -2.62 -4.23 -7.51
N MET A 191 -3.44 -4.58 -6.51
CA MET A 191 -3.08 -4.39 -5.10
C MET A 191 -1.87 -5.22 -4.67
N ALA A 192 -1.76 -6.46 -5.15
CA ALA A 192 -0.56 -7.26 -4.96
C ALA A 192 0.68 -6.56 -5.53
N LEU A 193 0.60 -5.98 -6.74
CA LEU A 193 1.74 -5.30 -7.34
C LEU A 193 2.11 -4.01 -6.61
N ILE A 194 1.13 -3.19 -6.19
CA ILE A 194 1.36 -1.97 -5.39
C ILE A 194 2.11 -2.33 -4.10
N LEU A 195 1.60 -3.29 -3.33
CA LEU A 195 2.23 -3.73 -2.09
C LEU A 195 3.63 -4.31 -2.33
N HIS A 196 3.81 -5.07 -3.42
CA HIS A 196 5.09 -5.65 -3.79
C HIS A 196 6.13 -4.57 -4.09
N VAL A 197 5.78 -3.57 -4.90
CA VAL A 197 6.69 -2.47 -5.28
C VAL A 197 7.03 -1.60 -4.08
N ILE A 198 6.06 -1.26 -3.22
CA ILE A 198 6.34 -0.49 -2.00
C ILE A 198 7.29 -1.26 -1.08
N GLY A 199 7.04 -2.55 -0.84
CA GLY A 199 7.94 -3.39 -0.04
C GLY A 199 9.33 -3.51 -0.66
N ALA A 200 9.40 -3.79 -1.97
CA ALA A 200 10.67 -3.96 -2.68
C ALA A 200 11.51 -2.69 -2.68
N THR A 201 10.90 -1.51 -2.84
CA THR A 201 11.61 -0.23 -2.85
C THR A 201 12.19 0.13 -1.49
N VAL A 202 11.43 -0.07 -0.40
CA VAL A 202 11.94 0.11 0.98
C VAL A 202 13.08 -0.87 1.28
N TRP A 203 12.96 -2.12 0.81
CA TRP A 203 13.97 -3.15 1.02
C TRP A 203 15.23 -2.87 0.20
N LEU A 204 15.17 -2.97 -1.13
CA LEU A 204 16.33 -2.80 -2.01
C LEU A 204 16.98 -1.43 -1.85
N GLY A 205 16.18 -0.36 -1.89
CA GLY A 205 16.68 1.00 -1.81
C GLY A 205 17.35 1.33 -0.48
N GLY A 206 16.79 0.80 0.62
CA GLY A 206 17.40 1.01 1.93
C GLY A 206 18.73 0.27 2.06
N LEU A 207 18.90 -0.90 1.46
CA LEU A 207 20.19 -1.62 1.44
C LEU A 207 21.24 -0.86 0.62
N VAL A 208 20.87 -0.36 -0.56
CA VAL A 208 21.73 0.51 -1.39
C VAL A 208 22.13 1.75 -0.60
N THR A 209 21.18 2.36 0.11
CA THR A 209 21.44 3.53 0.95
C THR A 209 22.44 3.19 2.06
N LEU A 210 22.30 2.05 2.75
CA LEU A 210 23.27 1.62 3.77
C LEU A 210 24.69 1.47 3.22
N VAL A 211 24.84 0.96 1.99
CA VAL A 211 26.15 0.85 1.32
C VAL A 211 26.78 2.22 1.11
N VAL A 212 25.99 3.18 0.63
CA VAL A 212 26.44 4.57 0.39
C VAL A 212 26.78 5.27 1.69
N LEU A 213 25.98 5.08 2.75
CA LEU A 213 26.16 5.71 4.05
C LEU A 213 27.29 5.10 4.87
N ARG A 214 27.66 3.82 4.64
CA ARG A 214 28.67 3.13 5.45
C ARG A 214 29.90 4.03 5.68
N PRO A 215 30.57 4.60 4.66
CA PRO A 215 31.87 5.23 4.89
C PRO A 215 31.81 6.53 5.70
N VAL A 216 30.63 7.13 5.88
CA VAL A 216 30.45 8.33 6.73
C VAL A 216 29.95 7.98 8.13
N LEU A 217 29.46 6.74 8.34
CA LEU A 217 29.02 6.27 9.64
C LEU A 217 30.20 5.81 10.50
N THR A 218 30.21 6.25 11.76
CA THR A 218 31.13 5.72 12.78
C THR A 218 30.74 4.29 13.15
N ALA A 219 31.72 3.54 13.67
CA ALA A 219 31.56 2.15 14.12
C ALA A 219 30.30 1.89 14.98
N SER A 220 30.08 2.71 16.00
CA SER A 220 28.94 2.61 16.90
C SER A 220 27.61 2.89 16.19
N ARG A 221 27.60 3.84 15.25
CA ARG A 221 26.40 4.25 14.53
C ARG A 221 26.01 3.26 13.43
N VAL A 222 26.97 2.61 12.77
CA VAL A 222 26.70 1.58 11.76
C VAL A 222 25.79 0.50 12.35
N ARG A 223 26.14 -0.02 13.53
CA ARG A 223 25.33 -1.07 14.19
C ARG A 223 23.90 -0.61 14.44
N THR A 224 23.72 0.57 15.04
CA THR A 224 22.38 1.12 15.34
C THR A 224 21.54 1.33 14.09
N VAL A 225 22.11 1.90 13.03
CA VAL A 225 21.41 2.16 11.76
C VAL A 225 21.03 0.84 11.08
N VAL A 226 21.94 -0.13 11.07
CA VAL A 226 21.71 -1.49 10.55
C VAL A 226 20.58 -2.18 11.31
N GLU A 227 20.58 -2.18 12.66
CA GLU A 227 19.53 -2.83 13.46
C GLU A 227 18.15 -2.22 13.19
N ARG A 228 18.08 -0.89 13.04
CA ARG A 228 16.84 -0.16 12.69
C ARG A 228 16.36 -0.53 11.30
N TYR A 229 17.23 -0.43 10.30
CA TYR A 229 16.88 -0.79 8.92
C TYR A 229 16.52 -2.28 8.81
N SER A 230 17.19 -3.16 9.54
CA SER A 230 16.91 -4.60 9.52
C SER A 230 15.46 -4.92 9.92
N THR A 231 14.84 -4.10 10.78
CA THR A 231 13.41 -4.22 11.11
C THR A 231 12.52 -3.86 9.91
N LEU A 232 12.83 -2.78 9.20
CA LEU A 232 12.14 -2.40 7.96
C LEU A 232 12.33 -3.45 6.87
N ALA A 233 13.55 -3.97 6.71
CA ALA A 233 13.87 -5.01 5.75
C ALA A 233 13.10 -6.31 6.03
N LEU A 234 12.87 -6.67 7.30
CA LEU A 234 12.04 -7.83 7.63
C LEU A 234 10.58 -7.63 7.26
N ALA A 235 10.01 -6.47 7.61
CA ALA A 235 8.63 -6.14 7.25
C ALA A 235 8.44 -6.11 5.72
N SER A 236 9.41 -5.53 5.02
CA SER A 236 9.42 -5.45 3.57
C SER A 236 9.58 -6.82 2.91
N PHE A 237 10.47 -7.67 3.43
CA PHE A 237 10.61 -9.07 2.98
C PHE A 237 9.30 -9.84 3.11
N THR A 238 8.62 -9.73 4.26
CA THR A 238 7.32 -10.37 4.47
C THR A 238 6.27 -9.83 3.50
N LEU A 239 6.21 -8.51 3.31
CA LEU A 239 5.26 -7.87 2.40
C LEU A 239 5.49 -8.30 0.94
N VAL A 240 6.75 -8.31 0.49
CA VAL A 240 7.16 -8.77 -0.85
C VAL A 240 6.84 -10.25 -1.04
N GLY A 241 7.03 -11.08 -0.02
CA GLY A 241 6.68 -12.50 -0.05
C GLY A 241 5.18 -12.74 -0.16
N VAL A 242 4.38 -12.10 0.71
CA VAL A 242 2.91 -12.24 0.72
C VAL A 242 2.31 -11.72 -0.60
N SER A 243 2.72 -10.54 -1.05
CA SER A 243 2.29 -10.00 -2.36
C SER A 243 2.75 -10.84 -3.54
N GLY A 244 3.94 -11.44 -3.47
CA GLY A 244 4.45 -12.35 -4.50
C GLY A 244 3.63 -13.64 -4.60
N VAL A 245 3.21 -14.19 -3.46
CA VAL A 245 2.31 -15.35 -3.42
C VAL A 245 0.93 -14.98 -3.97
N ALA A 246 0.35 -13.86 -3.55
CA ALA A 246 -0.93 -13.39 -4.09
C ALA A 246 -0.85 -13.21 -5.61
N ARG A 247 0.23 -12.60 -6.12
CA ARG A 247 0.44 -12.45 -7.56
C ARG A 247 0.62 -13.78 -8.30
N MET A 248 1.28 -14.77 -7.68
CA MET A 248 1.37 -16.12 -8.25
C MET A 248 -0.03 -16.74 -8.40
N LEU A 249 -0.85 -16.67 -7.35
CA LEU A 249 -2.19 -17.26 -7.34
C LEU A 249 -3.13 -16.65 -8.38
N THR A 250 -2.93 -15.38 -8.74
CA THR A 250 -3.71 -14.74 -9.82
C THR A 250 -3.14 -14.97 -11.22
N SER A 251 -1.90 -15.46 -11.33
CA SER A 251 -1.22 -15.61 -12.63
C SER A 251 -1.11 -17.07 -13.10
N ILE A 252 -1.23 -18.04 -12.18
CA ILE A 252 -1.13 -19.48 -12.43
C ILE A 252 -2.42 -20.15 -11.99
N THR A 253 -3.09 -20.84 -12.91
CA THR A 253 -4.37 -21.52 -12.68
C THR A 253 -4.21 -23.04 -12.58
N ASP A 254 -3.21 -23.62 -13.25
CA ASP A 254 -2.87 -25.05 -13.19
C ASP A 254 -1.40 -25.23 -12.73
N PRO A 255 -1.11 -26.11 -11.76
CA PRO A 255 0.26 -26.42 -11.35
C PRO A 255 1.24 -26.77 -12.48
N ARG A 256 0.77 -27.34 -13.60
CA ARG A 256 1.58 -27.66 -14.78
C ARG A 256 2.16 -26.41 -15.45
N GLU A 257 1.51 -25.26 -15.30
CA GLU A 257 1.96 -23.97 -15.84
C GLU A 257 3.24 -23.48 -15.14
N LEU A 258 3.63 -24.06 -14.00
CA LEU A 258 4.93 -23.80 -13.37
C LEU A 258 6.11 -24.25 -14.24
N LEU A 259 5.88 -25.16 -15.20
CA LEU A 259 6.90 -25.60 -16.17
C LEU A 259 6.98 -24.68 -17.40
N SER A 260 6.09 -23.69 -17.52
CA SER A 260 6.12 -22.70 -18.58
C SER A 260 7.31 -21.73 -18.42
N PRO A 261 7.68 -20.95 -19.45
CA PRO A 261 8.66 -19.89 -19.31
C PRO A 261 8.32 -18.86 -18.22
N TYR A 262 7.04 -18.54 -18.05
CA TYR A 262 6.56 -17.68 -16.97
C TYR A 262 6.84 -18.33 -15.60
N GLY A 263 6.50 -19.61 -15.46
CA GLY A 263 6.74 -20.41 -14.26
C GLY A 263 8.23 -20.52 -13.90
N ALA A 264 9.11 -20.67 -14.89
CA ALA A 264 10.56 -20.68 -14.68
C ALA A 264 11.09 -19.35 -14.11
N LEU A 265 10.65 -18.21 -14.67
CA LEU A 265 11.00 -16.88 -14.16
C LEU A 265 10.44 -16.62 -12.76
N LEU A 266 9.22 -17.07 -12.48
CA LEU A 266 8.64 -17.05 -11.15
C LEU A 266 9.48 -17.90 -10.17
N GLY A 267 9.93 -19.08 -10.61
CA GLY A 267 10.81 -19.96 -9.84
C GLY A 267 12.15 -19.29 -9.47
N VAL A 268 12.76 -18.54 -10.40
CA VAL A 268 13.96 -17.74 -10.13
C VAL A 268 13.69 -16.70 -9.03
N LYS A 269 12.56 -15.98 -9.08
CA LYS A 269 12.17 -15.02 -8.04
C LYS A 269 11.93 -15.70 -6.69
N ALA A 270 11.25 -16.84 -6.68
CA ALA A 270 11.00 -17.61 -5.47
C ALA A 270 12.31 -18.10 -4.83
N ALA A 271 13.22 -18.65 -5.64
CA ALA A 271 14.54 -19.09 -5.19
C ALA A 271 15.38 -17.92 -4.65
N ALA A 272 15.37 -16.77 -5.33
CA ALA A 272 16.05 -15.56 -4.87
C ALA A 272 15.50 -15.04 -3.53
N LEU A 273 14.18 -15.04 -3.36
CA LEU A 273 13.52 -14.66 -2.11
C LEU A 273 13.90 -15.62 -0.96
N LEU A 274 13.87 -16.93 -1.20
CA LEU A 274 14.28 -17.94 -0.21
C LEU A 274 15.76 -17.78 0.17
N ALA A 275 16.64 -17.58 -0.81
CA ALA A 275 18.06 -17.34 -0.59
C ALA A 275 18.30 -16.08 0.26
N LEU A 276 17.62 -14.97 -0.05
CA LEU A 276 17.67 -13.74 0.76
C LEU A 276 17.12 -13.96 2.17
N GLY A 277 16.09 -14.79 2.34
CA GLY A 277 15.58 -15.20 3.64
C GLY A 277 16.63 -15.93 4.47
N VAL A 278 17.33 -16.90 3.88
CA VAL A 278 18.42 -17.64 4.53
C VAL A 278 19.57 -16.70 4.90
N VAL A 279 20.02 -15.86 3.96
CA VAL A 279 21.08 -14.87 4.22
C VAL A 279 20.66 -13.91 5.35
N GLY A 280 19.42 -13.42 5.34
CA GLY A 280 18.89 -12.55 6.38
C GLY A 280 18.82 -13.21 7.77
N VAL A 281 18.49 -14.51 7.85
CA VAL A 281 18.50 -15.27 9.11
C VAL A 281 19.94 -15.44 9.62
N LEU A 282 20.87 -15.83 8.75
CA LEU A 282 22.29 -15.97 9.08
C LEU A 282 22.87 -14.64 9.56
N TYR A 283 22.55 -13.55 8.85
CA TYR A 283 22.97 -12.20 9.17
C TYR A 283 22.51 -11.78 10.57
N ARG A 284 21.22 -11.92 10.88
CA ARG A 284 20.65 -11.54 12.20
C ARG A 284 21.15 -12.40 13.35
N ARG A 285 21.29 -13.71 13.14
CA ARG A 285 21.65 -14.64 14.23
C ARG A 285 23.15 -14.69 14.51
N ARG A 286 23.99 -14.57 13.47
CA ARG A 286 25.43 -14.82 13.59
C ARG A 286 26.29 -13.57 13.40
N LEU A 287 25.89 -12.66 12.51
CA LEU A 287 26.76 -11.56 12.10
C LEU A 287 26.50 -10.29 12.91
N VAL A 288 25.24 -9.83 13.02
CA VAL A 288 24.88 -8.62 13.78
C VAL A 288 25.40 -8.64 15.22
N PRO A 289 25.28 -9.75 16.00
CA PRO A 289 25.80 -9.80 17.36
C PRO A 289 27.33 -9.74 17.44
N ARG A 290 28.02 -10.14 16.36
CA ARG A 290 29.49 -10.19 16.27
C ARG A 290 30.08 -9.01 15.49
N MET A 291 29.25 -8.05 15.05
CA MET A 291 29.73 -6.86 14.34
C MET A 291 30.57 -6.01 15.30
N THR A 292 31.89 -6.09 15.13
CA THR A 292 32.85 -5.14 15.70
C THR A 292 32.91 -3.87 14.86
N ALA A 293 33.52 -2.83 15.41
CA ALA A 293 33.63 -1.48 14.86
C ALA A 293 34.09 -1.39 13.39
N THR A 294 34.82 -2.40 12.92
CA THR A 294 35.33 -2.51 11.55
C THR A 294 34.60 -3.67 10.86
N GLY A 295 33.51 -3.37 10.16
CA GLY A 295 32.86 -4.34 9.26
C GLY A 295 33.90 -4.91 8.28
N GLY A 296 34.37 -6.12 8.57
CA GLY A 296 35.42 -6.80 7.82
C GLY A 296 34.94 -7.28 6.44
N GLY A 297 35.81 -7.97 5.71
CA GLY A 297 35.49 -8.50 4.37
C GLY A 297 34.21 -9.35 4.33
N ALA A 298 33.93 -10.10 5.41
CA ALA A 298 32.73 -10.94 5.51
C ALA A 298 31.42 -10.14 5.48
N PHE A 299 31.36 -8.96 6.10
CA PHE A 299 30.17 -8.09 6.04
C PHE A 299 29.91 -7.64 4.60
N TRP A 300 30.95 -7.18 3.91
CA TRP A 300 30.85 -6.72 2.54
C TRP A 300 30.58 -7.83 1.52
N ALA A 301 31.11 -9.03 1.76
CA ALA A 301 30.79 -10.21 0.94
C ALA A 301 29.29 -10.55 1.02
N ILE A 302 28.70 -10.48 2.22
CA ILE A 302 27.25 -10.73 2.40
C ILE A 302 26.42 -9.63 1.74
N VAL A 303 26.77 -8.35 1.93
CA VAL A 303 26.05 -7.24 1.29
C VAL A 303 26.14 -7.33 -0.24
N ALA A 304 27.32 -7.69 -0.78
CA ALA A 304 27.50 -7.92 -2.20
C ALA A 304 26.65 -9.10 -2.70
N ALA A 305 26.57 -10.19 -1.94
CA ALA A 305 25.72 -11.33 -2.27
C ALA A 305 24.22 -10.97 -2.22
N GLU A 306 23.77 -10.23 -1.20
CA GLU A 306 22.40 -9.74 -1.12
C GLU A 306 22.04 -8.86 -2.32
N LEU A 307 22.91 -7.90 -2.67
CA LEU A 307 22.70 -7.03 -3.83
C LEU A 307 22.72 -7.79 -5.16
N ALA A 308 23.59 -8.81 -5.30
CA ALA A 308 23.59 -9.68 -6.48
C ALA A 308 22.26 -10.46 -6.60
N ILE A 309 21.79 -11.08 -5.51
CA ILE A 309 20.54 -11.85 -5.51
C ILE A 309 19.33 -10.93 -5.73
N MET A 310 19.30 -9.75 -5.11
CA MET A 310 18.28 -8.74 -5.39
C MET A 310 18.32 -8.27 -6.84
N GLY A 311 19.52 -8.09 -7.42
CA GLY A 311 19.69 -7.77 -8.83
C GLY A 311 19.06 -8.85 -9.71
N ILE A 312 19.38 -10.11 -9.47
CA ILE A 312 18.76 -11.25 -10.17
C ILE A 312 17.23 -11.20 -10.06
N ALA A 313 16.70 -10.99 -8.85
CA ALA A 313 15.25 -10.89 -8.62
C ALA A 313 14.61 -9.70 -9.37
N SER A 314 15.27 -8.54 -9.40
CA SER A 314 14.80 -7.34 -10.12
C SER A 314 14.85 -7.53 -11.63
N GLY A 315 15.92 -8.13 -12.16
CA GLY A 315 16.04 -8.46 -13.59
C GLY A 315 15.01 -9.49 -14.04
N ALA A 316 14.85 -10.57 -13.26
CA ALA A 316 13.80 -11.56 -13.50
C ALA A 316 12.40 -10.96 -13.41
N ALA A 317 12.14 -10.02 -12.49
CA ALA A 317 10.86 -9.30 -12.42
C ALA A 317 10.61 -8.44 -13.66
N ALA A 318 11.63 -7.73 -14.17
CA ALA A 318 11.51 -6.92 -15.38
C ALA A 318 11.27 -7.80 -16.63
N ALA A 319 11.88 -8.98 -16.71
CA ALA A 319 11.60 -9.96 -17.76
C ALA A 319 10.19 -10.57 -17.62
N LEU A 320 9.76 -10.90 -16.41
CA LEU A 320 8.43 -11.45 -16.12
C LEU A 320 7.32 -10.48 -16.54
N ALA A 321 7.52 -9.17 -16.36
CA ALA A 321 6.59 -8.13 -16.82
C ALA A 321 6.44 -8.04 -18.36
N ARG A 322 7.25 -8.80 -19.12
CA ARG A 322 7.19 -8.94 -20.58
C ARG A 322 6.87 -10.35 -21.03
N THR A 323 6.67 -11.26 -20.08
CA THR A 323 6.34 -12.66 -20.35
C THR A 323 4.84 -12.83 -20.08
N PRO A 324 4.03 -13.24 -21.07
CA PRO A 324 2.59 -13.44 -20.87
C PRO A 324 2.33 -14.39 -19.70
N ALA A 325 1.45 -14.01 -18.77
CA ALA A 325 1.03 -14.92 -17.73
C ALA A 325 0.09 -15.99 -18.31
N PRO A 326 0.15 -17.25 -17.84
CA PRO A 326 -0.78 -18.29 -18.28
C PRO A 326 -2.26 -17.89 -18.17
N ALA A 327 -2.63 -17.24 -17.04
CA ALA A 327 -3.98 -16.72 -16.83
C ALA A 327 -4.42 -15.67 -17.87
N ASP A 328 -3.49 -14.85 -18.41
CA ASP A 328 -3.81 -13.82 -19.40
C ASP A 328 -4.13 -14.42 -20.78
N VAL A 329 -3.49 -15.54 -21.12
CA VAL A 329 -3.65 -16.19 -22.44
C VAL A 329 -4.94 -17.01 -22.52
N LEU A 330 -5.43 -17.49 -21.37
CA LEU A 330 -6.60 -18.35 -21.26
C LEU A 330 -7.87 -17.61 -20.80
N ALA A 331 -7.79 -16.30 -20.57
CA ALA A 331 -8.93 -15.52 -20.12
C ALA A 331 -10.10 -15.64 -21.13
N PRO A 332 -11.25 -16.20 -20.74
CA PRO A 332 -12.42 -16.27 -21.60
C PRO A 332 -12.89 -14.85 -21.94
N ALA A 333 -13.48 -14.67 -23.11
CA ALA A 333 -14.13 -13.41 -23.46
C ALA A 333 -15.18 -13.07 -22.39
N LEU A 334 -15.20 -11.81 -21.94
CA LEU A 334 -16.27 -11.30 -21.07
C LEU A 334 -17.57 -11.36 -21.88
N THR A 335 -18.51 -12.21 -21.47
CA THR A 335 -19.71 -12.52 -22.26
C THR A 335 -21.00 -12.08 -21.59
N THR A 336 -21.00 -11.97 -20.27
CA THR A 336 -22.16 -11.50 -19.49
C THR A 336 -22.03 -10.02 -19.15
N ALA A 337 -23.15 -9.35 -18.88
CA ALA A 337 -23.14 -7.94 -18.53
C ALA A 337 -22.39 -7.66 -17.21
N ALA A 338 -22.49 -8.56 -16.23
CA ALA A 338 -21.70 -8.51 -15.00
C ALA A 338 -20.20 -8.59 -15.30
N GLU A 339 -19.76 -9.57 -16.08
CA GLU A 339 -18.35 -9.72 -16.46
C GLU A 339 -17.79 -8.49 -17.19
N ILE A 340 -18.58 -7.87 -18.05
CA ILE A 340 -18.18 -6.64 -18.76
C ILE A 340 -17.99 -5.45 -17.80
N LEU A 341 -18.79 -5.38 -16.73
CA LEU A 341 -18.73 -4.29 -15.76
C LEU A 341 -17.67 -4.51 -14.69
N THR A 342 -17.53 -5.73 -14.17
CA THR A 342 -16.70 -6.04 -13.00
C THR A 342 -15.40 -6.78 -13.32
N GLU A 343 -15.19 -7.18 -14.58
CA GLU A 343 -14.09 -8.05 -15.01
C GLU A 343 -14.04 -9.39 -14.24
N ALA A 344 -15.17 -9.79 -13.64
CA ALA A 344 -15.30 -10.98 -12.82
C ALA A 344 -16.66 -11.67 -13.07
N PRO A 345 -16.74 -13.00 -12.92
CA PRO A 345 -17.99 -13.71 -13.09
C PRO A 345 -19.00 -13.29 -12.01
N LEU A 346 -20.28 -13.17 -12.41
CA LEU A 346 -21.36 -12.93 -11.46
C LEU A 346 -21.35 -14.01 -10.37
N PRO A 347 -21.35 -13.65 -9.07
CA PRO A 347 -21.37 -14.64 -8.01
C PRO A 347 -22.68 -15.44 -8.03
N PRO A 348 -22.66 -16.68 -7.50
CA PRO A 348 -23.88 -17.47 -7.35
C PRO A 348 -24.88 -16.77 -6.42
N GLU A 349 -26.11 -17.28 -6.33
CA GLU A 349 -27.11 -16.71 -5.44
C GLU A 349 -26.62 -16.64 -3.98
N LEU A 350 -26.89 -15.50 -3.33
CA LEU A 350 -26.55 -15.28 -1.94
C LEU A 350 -27.41 -16.13 -1.00
N THR A 351 -27.01 -17.38 -0.82
CA THR A 351 -27.58 -18.34 0.13
C THR A 351 -26.88 -18.24 1.50
N PRO A 352 -27.44 -18.83 2.57
CA PRO A 352 -26.74 -18.93 3.86
C PRO A 352 -25.38 -19.65 3.77
N LEU A 353 -25.25 -20.60 2.84
CA LEU A 353 -23.97 -21.25 2.57
C LEU A 353 -23.01 -20.27 1.90
N ALA A 354 -23.45 -19.57 0.86
CA ALA A 354 -22.64 -18.57 0.17
C ALA A 354 -22.21 -17.43 1.11
N TRP A 355 -23.02 -17.06 2.10
CA TRP A 355 -22.64 -16.10 3.14
C TRP A 355 -21.42 -16.56 3.97
N LEU A 356 -21.18 -17.87 4.08
CA LEU A 356 -20.03 -18.43 4.79
C LEU A 356 -18.85 -18.73 3.86
N THR A 357 -19.12 -19.07 2.59
CA THR A 357 -18.12 -19.59 1.66
C THR A 357 -17.70 -18.62 0.56
N ALA A 358 -18.43 -17.52 0.32
CA ALA A 358 -18.04 -16.50 -0.63
C ALA A 358 -16.97 -15.57 -0.02
N TRP A 359 -15.84 -15.48 -0.70
CA TRP A 359 -14.69 -14.68 -0.29
C TRP A 359 -14.10 -14.00 -1.51
N ASP A 360 -13.76 -12.73 -1.34
CA ASP A 360 -13.02 -11.94 -2.31
C ASP A 360 -11.92 -11.14 -1.57
N PRO A 361 -10.77 -11.77 -1.27
CA PRO A 361 -9.82 -11.19 -0.34
C PRO A 361 -9.09 -9.95 -0.85
N ASP A 362 -9.45 -8.79 -0.30
CA ASP A 362 -8.62 -7.59 -0.39
C ASP A 362 -7.28 -7.76 0.36
N LEU A 363 -6.20 -7.77 -0.41
CA LEU A 363 -4.86 -8.03 0.11
C LEU A 363 -4.32 -6.90 0.99
N LEU A 364 -4.64 -5.64 0.69
CA LEU A 364 -4.17 -4.49 1.46
C LEU A 364 -4.74 -4.55 2.87
N TRP A 365 -6.05 -4.72 3.00
CA TRP A 365 -6.70 -4.76 4.31
C TRP A 365 -6.45 -6.07 5.04
N ALA A 366 -6.28 -7.19 4.35
CA ALA A 366 -5.84 -8.45 4.96
C ALA A 366 -4.46 -8.31 5.61
N VAL A 367 -3.49 -7.74 4.89
CA VAL A 367 -2.15 -7.48 5.43
C VAL A 367 -2.20 -6.47 6.57
N ALA A 368 -2.98 -5.39 6.43
CA ALA A 368 -3.13 -4.37 7.47
C ALA A 368 -3.75 -4.94 8.76
N ALA A 369 -4.80 -5.76 8.64
CA ALA A 369 -5.45 -6.43 9.77
C ALA A 369 -4.50 -7.42 10.46
N ALA A 370 -3.82 -8.28 9.69
CA ALA A 370 -2.88 -9.25 10.22
C ALA A 370 -1.69 -8.58 10.92
N ALA A 371 -1.08 -7.56 10.28
CA ALA A 371 -0.01 -6.77 10.88
C ALA A 371 -0.49 -6.03 12.13
N GLY A 372 -1.68 -5.44 12.09
CA GLY A 372 -2.32 -4.78 13.22
C GLY A 372 -2.49 -5.72 14.42
N ILE A 373 -3.01 -6.92 14.22
CA ILE A 373 -3.14 -7.95 15.26
C ILE A 373 -1.76 -8.36 15.80
N PHE A 374 -0.82 -8.67 14.92
CA PHE A 374 0.53 -9.10 15.30
C PHE A 374 1.24 -8.06 16.17
N PHE A 375 1.33 -6.80 15.70
CA PHE A 375 2.03 -5.74 16.42
C PHE A 375 1.33 -5.36 17.73
N TYR A 376 0.00 -5.40 17.77
CA TYR A 376 -0.75 -5.18 19.00
C TYR A 376 -0.45 -6.27 20.03
N LEU A 377 -0.53 -7.55 19.66
CA LEU A 377 -0.22 -8.66 20.55
C LEU A 377 1.25 -8.64 21.00
N ALA A 378 2.18 -8.28 20.10
CA ALA A 378 3.58 -8.08 20.45
C ALA A 378 3.76 -6.95 21.48
N GLY A 379 3.04 -5.84 21.33
CA GLY A 379 3.01 -4.73 22.29
C GLY A 379 2.49 -5.16 23.66
N VAL A 380 1.37 -5.89 23.70
CA VAL A 380 0.79 -6.43 24.94
C VAL A 380 1.75 -7.39 25.62
N ARG A 381 2.36 -8.32 24.87
CA ARG A 381 3.35 -9.27 25.39
C ARG A 381 4.56 -8.56 25.95
N ARG A 382 5.02 -7.49 25.30
CA ARG A 382 6.16 -6.67 25.78
C ARG A 382 5.83 -5.97 27.09
N LEU A 383 4.66 -5.34 27.22
CA LEU A 383 4.24 -4.72 28.48
C LEU A 383 4.14 -5.71 29.63
N ARG A 384 3.53 -6.88 29.38
CA ARG A 384 3.42 -7.94 30.39
C ARG A 384 4.78 -8.43 30.89
N ARG A 385 5.75 -8.59 29.99
CA ARG A 385 7.14 -8.95 30.36
C ARG A 385 7.81 -7.90 31.24
N THR A 386 7.40 -6.63 31.14
CA THR A 386 7.91 -5.54 32.00
C THR A 386 7.12 -5.38 33.31
N GLY A 387 6.24 -6.33 33.65
CA GLY A 387 5.41 -6.27 34.85
C GLY A 387 4.22 -5.31 34.76
N ARG A 388 3.96 -4.70 33.59
CA ARG A 388 2.85 -3.78 33.38
C ARG A 388 1.63 -4.52 32.83
N GLY A 389 0.48 -4.33 33.48
CA GLY A 389 -0.79 -4.89 33.03
C GLY A 389 -1.35 -4.17 31.80
N TRP A 390 -2.05 -4.92 30.93
CA TRP A 390 -2.83 -4.35 29.83
C TRP A 390 -4.26 -4.93 29.88
N PRO A 391 -5.32 -4.09 29.82
CA PRO A 391 -6.69 -4.59 29.95
C PRO A 391 -7.07 -5.57 28.83
N PRO A 392 -7.56 -6.79 29.15
CA PRO A 392 -7.90 -7.78 28.13
C PRO A 392 -9.03 -7.31 27.22
N ALA A 393 -9.99 -6.54 27.74
CA ALA A 393 -11.07 -5.95 26.94
C ALA A 393 -10.56 -5.10 25.76
N ARG A 394 -9.46 -4.34 25.94
CA ARG A 394 -8.85 -3.56 24.84
C ARG A 394 -8.26 -4.48 23.77
N THR A 395 -7.68 -5.60 24.19
CA THR A 395 -7.14 -6.61 23.26
C THR A 395 -8.28 -7.26 22.47
N ALA A 396 -9.39 -7.60 23.14
CA ALA A 396 -10.57 -8.12 22.47
C ALA A 396 -11.15 -7.13 21.46
N PHE A 397 -11.33 -5.85 21.85
CA PHE A 397 -11.82 -4.82 20.91
C PHE A 397 -10.92 -4.65 19.68
N TRP A 398 -9.60 -4.64 19.87
CA TRP A 398 -8.66 -4.53 18.76
C TRP A 398 -8.74 -5.74 17.82
N ILE A 399 -8.72 -6.96 18.36
CA ILE A 399 -8.79 -8.19 17.56
C ILE A 399 -10.13 -8.26 16.83
N CYS A 400 -11.25 -8.00 17.51
CA CYS A 400 -12.57 -7.99 16.88
C CYS A 400 -12.68 -6.91 15.81
N GLY A 401 -12.13 -5.71 16.03
CA GLY A 401 -12.12 -4.65 15.04
C GLY A 401 -11.29 -5.00 13.80
N ALA A 402 -10.10 -5.58 13.98
CA ALA A 402 -9.25 -6.01 12.88
C ALA A 402 -9.82 -7.21 12.12
N ALA A 403 -10.43 -8.17 12.84
CA ALA A 403 -11.12 -9.31 12.23
C ALA A 403 -12.37 -8.88 11.46
N LEU A 404 -13.15 -7.93 12.00
CA LEU A 404 -14.31 -7.37 11.32
C LEU A 404 -13.91 -6.55 10.09
N LEU A 405 -12.82 -5.80 10.17
CA LEU A 405 -12.24 -5.11 9.03
C LEU A 405 -11.95 -6.11 7.90
N PHE A 406 -11.14 -7.13 8.19
CA PHE A 406 -10.83 -8.19 7.22
C PHE A 406 -12.10 -8.86 6.68
N TRP A 407 -13.03 -9.25 7.54
CA TRP A 407 -14.27 -9.90 7.09
C TRP A 407 -15.14 -9.00 6.20
N THR A 408 -15.17 -7.69 6.48
CA THR A 408 -15.93 -6.72 5.67
C THR A 408 -15.28 -6.47 4.31
N THR A 409 -13.94 -6.44 4.24
CA THR A 409 -13.17 -6.18 3.01
C THR A 409 -12.81 -7.44 2.24
N SER A 410 -13.07 -8.63 2.78
CA SER A 410 -12.61 -9.89 2.17
C SER A 410 -13.65 -11.01 2.15
N GLY A 411 -14.68 -10.93 2.97
CA GLY A 411 -15.70 -11.97 3.10
C GLY A 411 -16.87 -11.80 2.13
N PRO A 412 -18.08 -12.28 2.49
CA PRO A 412 -19.26 -12.23 1.62
C PRO A 412 -19.68 -10.78 1.30
N ILE A 413 -19.40 -9.83 2.18
CA ILE A 413 -19.76 -8.43 1.94
C ILE A 413 -18.96 -7.87 0.75
N ALA A 414 -17.67 -8.20 0.65
CA ALA A 414 -16.82 -7.80 -0.47
C ALA A 414 -17.23 -8.55 -1.75
N ALA A 415 -17.36 -9.88 -1.67
CA ALA A 415 -17.70 -10.73 -2.82
C ALA A 415 -19.03 -10.38 -3.52
N TYR A 416 -19.96 -9.74 -2.81
CA TYR A 416 -21.25 -9.30 -3.35
C TYR A 416 -21.37 -7.77 -3.45
N GLY A 417 -20.36 -7.02 -3.00
CA GLY A 417 -20.39 -5.57 -2.83
C GLY A 417 -20.50 -4.79 -4.15
N ASP A 418 -20.03 -5.36 -5.24
CA ASP A 418 -20.12 -4.74 -6.57
C ASP A 418 -21.42 -5.07 -7.29
N TYR A 419 -22.12 -6.13 -6.85
CA TYR A 419 -23.33 -6.66 -7.49
C TYR A 419 -24.62 -6.25 -6.78
N LEU A 420 -24.54 -5.97 -5.49
CA LEU A 420 -25.67 -5.60 -4.62
C LEU A 420 -25.39 -4.26 -3.94
N HIS A 421 -26.25 -3.26 -4.17
CA HIS A 421 -26.19 -1.97 -3.50
C HIS A 421 -26.39 -2.12 -1.99
N SER A 422 -27.17 -3.12 -1.55
CA SER A 422 -27.35 -3.47 -0.14
C SER A 422 -26.05 -3.91 0.54
N MET A 423 -25.26 -4.77 -0.10
CA MET A 423 -23.96 -5.23 0.40
C MET A 423 -22.92 -4.11 0.37
N ASN A 424 -22.90 -3.31 -0.69
CA ASN A 424 -22.08 -2.11 -0.77
C ASN A 424 -22.39 -1.14 0.39
N MET A 425 -23.68 -0.91 0.66
CA MET A 425 -24.10 -0.07 1.79
C MET A 425 -23.71 -0.66 3.13
N LEU A 426 -23.87 -1.97 3.31
CA LEU A 426 -23.45 -2.65 4.53
C LEU A 426 -21.95 -2.47 4.79
N SER A 427 -21.11 -2.64 3.76
CA SER A 427 -19.67 -2.38 3.83
C SER A 427 -19.37 -0.97 4.34
N ARG A 428 -19.95 0.05 3.68
CA ARG A 428 -19.76 1.48 4.05
C ARG A 428 -20.17 1.75 5.49
N ILE A 429 -21.31 1.23 5.94
CA ILE A 429 -21.82 1.41 7.31
C ILE A 429 -20.91 0.73 8.33
N LEU A 430 -20.46 -0.50 8.08
CA LEU A 430 -19.54 -1.22 8.98
C LEU A 430 -18.19 -0.51 9.10
N LEU A 431 -17.61 -0.11 7.97
CA LEU A 431 -16.31 0.58 7.90
C LEU A 431 -16.35 1.98 8.52
N LEU A 432 -17.50 2.64 8.53
CA LEU A 432 -17.65 3.97 9.10
C LEU A 432 -18.09 3.97 10.57
N LEU A 433 -18.98 3.06 10.97
CA LEU A 433 -19.70 3.13 12.25
C LEU A 433 -19.48 1.93 13.18
N VAL A 434 -18.87 0.83 12.73
CA VAL A 434 -18.70 -0.37 13.59
C VAL A 434 -17.23 -0.73 13.80
N VAL A 435 -16.46 -0.85 12.72
CA VAL A 435 -15.03 -1.15 12.77
C VAL A 435 -14.25 -0.07 13.53
N PRO A 436 -14.42 1.24 13.26
CA PRO A 436 -13.60 2.27 13.91
C PRO A 436 -13.77 2.34 15.43
N PRO A 437 -14.98 2.27 16.01
CA PRO A 437 -15.14 2.15 17.45
C PRO A 437 -14.33 1.03 18.08
N LEU A 438 -14.38 -0.18 17.51
CA LEU A 438 -13.64 -1.34 18.02
C LEU A 438 -12.13 -1.07 17.99
N LEU A 439 -11.60 -0.55 16.89
CA LEU A 439 -10.19 -0.22 16.74
C LEU A 439 -9.74 0.87 17.73
N VAL A 440 -10.54 1.94 17.91
CA VAL A 440 -10.24 3.04 18.83
C VAL A 440 -10.31 2.60 20.29
N LEU A 441 -11.27 1.76 20.67
CA LEU A 441 -11.39 1.19 22.02
C LEU A 441 -10.20 0.30 22.39
N GLY A 442 -9.59 -0.33 21.39
CA GLY A 442 -8.31 -1.03 21.52
C GLY A 442 -7.16 -0.13 22.01
N ALA A 443 -7.27 1.19 21.90
CA ALA A 443 -6.25 2.17 22.26
C ALA A 443 -4.84 1.85 21.71
N PRO A 444 -4.70 1.55 20.41
CA PRO A 444 -3.43 1.14 19.80
C PRO A 444 -2.34 2.20 19.96
N HIS A 445 -2.69 3.49 19.88
CA HIS A 445 -1.75 4.59 20.09
C HIS A 445 -1.13 4.57 21.49
N ARG A 446 -1.96 4.36 22.53
CA ARG A 446 -1.49 4.26 23.92
C ARG A 446 -0.57 3.06 24.09
N LEU A 447 -0.97 1.91 23.56
CA LEU A 447 -0.16 0.70 23.59
C LEU A 447 1.20 0.93 22.93
N ALA A 448 1.23 1.57 21.76
CA ALA A 448 2.46 1.87 21.04
C ALA A 448 3.39 2.79 21.84
N VAL A 449 2.87 3.89 22.42
CA VAL A 449 3.67 4.83 23.21
C VAL A 449 4.20 4.19 24.50
N GLU A 450 3.42 3.32 25.14
CA GLU A 450 3.84 2.63 26.38
C GLU A 450 4.80 1.45 26.11
N ALA A 451 4.59 0.70 25.03
CA ALA A 451 5.34 -0.52 24.73
C ALA A 451 6.64 -0.26 23.93
N ILE A 452 6.67 0.74 23.05
CA ILE A 452 7.85 1.03 22.23
C ILE A 452 8.86 1.84 23.04
N GLN A 453 10.12 1.42 23.03
CA GLN A 453 11.21 2.15 23.68
C GLN A 453 11.42 3.53 23.04
N HIS A 454 11.60 4.54 23.88
CA HIS A 454 11.96 5.88 23.45
C HIS A 454 13.41 5.91 22.93
N ARG A 455 13.66 6.67 21.86
CA ARG A 455 15.00 6.88 21.31
C ARG A 455 15.63 8.15 21.91
N ASN A 456 16.85 8.03 22.43
CA ASN A 456 17.57 9.13 23.10
C ASN A 456 18.69 9.74 22.24
N ASP A 457 18.85 9.31 20.99
CA ASP A 457 19.98 9.68 20.12
C ASP A 457 19.65 10.75 19.08
N GLY A 458 18.53 11.45 19.25
CA GLY A 458 18.05 12.48 18.32
C GLY A 458 17.40 11.94 17.04
N SER A 459 17.35 10.61 16.84
CA SER A 459 16.55 9.99 15.78
C SER A 459 15.09 9.77 16.21
N ARG A 460 14.17 9.62 15.26
CA ARG A 460 12.74 9.33 15.52
C ARG A 460 12.35 7.96 14.98
N GLY A 461 11.73 7.16 15.84
CA GLY A 461 11.06 5.93 15.47
C GLY A 461 9.54 6.13 15.46
N ILE A 462 8.81 5.02 15.34
CA ILE A 462 7.35 5.02 15.29
C ILE A 462 6.75 5.74 16.51
N ARG A 463 7.31 5.54 17.71
CA ARG A 463 6.81 6.19 18.94
C ARG A 463 6.90 7.70 18.85
N GLU A 464 8.06 8.22 18.47
CA GLU A 464 8.31 9.66 18.37
C GLU A 464 7.44 10.28 17.27
N TRP A 465 7.25 9.57 16.15
CA TRP A 465 6.33 10.01 15.08
C TRP A 465 4.88 10.06 15.53
N LEU A 466 4.43 9.06 16.29
CA LEU A 466 3.09 9.06 16.87
C LEU A 466 2.88 10.23 17.84
N GLN A 467 3.89 10.59 18.63
CA GLN A 467 3.83 11.74 19.53
C GLN A 467 3.76 13.06 18.75
N VAL A 468 4.62 13.22 17.75
CA VAL A 468 4.62 14.41 16.87
C VAL A 468 3.28 14.59 16.16
N ALA A 469 2.72 13.49 15.64
CA ALA A 469 1.41 13.51 15.02
C ALA A 469 0.32 13.90 16.03
N ALA A 470 0.36 13.33 17.25
CA ALA A 470 -0.58 13.63 18.33
C ALA A 470 -0.58 15.11 18.74
N ASP A 471 0.57 15.77 18.71
CA ASP A 471 0.73 17.17 19.09
C ASP A 471 0.47 18.16 17.94
N SER A 472 0.33 17.67 16.71
CA SER A 472 0.15 18.49 15.51
C SER A 472 -1.16 19.30 15.51
N ARG A 473 -1.10 20.51 14.94
CA ARG A 473 -2.29 21.38 14.77
C ARG A 473 -3.34 20.74 13.86
N VAL A 474 -2.90 20.07 12.80
CA VAL A 474 -3.78 19.37 11.86
C VAL A 474 -4.62 18.33 12.58
N LEU A 475 -3.99 17.46 13.36
CA LEU A 475 -4.73 16.41 14.07
C LEU A 475 -5.63 16.98 15.18
N ARG A 476 -5.26 18.12 15.77
CA ARG A 476 -6.13 18.85 16.71
C ARG A 476 -7.40 19.38 16.05
N ILE A 477 -7.30 19.89 14.82
CA ILE A 477 -8.46 20.35 14.02
C ILE A 477 -9.30 19.15 13.61
N LEU A 478 -8.70 18.10 13.06
CA LEU A 478 -9.41 16.90 12.61
C LEU A 478 -10.14 16.16 13.74
N ARG A 479 -9.62 16.22 14.97
CA ARG A 479 -10.26 15.64 16.16
C ARG A 479 -11.36 16.52 16.74
N HIS A 480 -11.59 17.73 16.22
CA HIS A 480 -12.67 18.59 16.68
C HIS A 480 -14.03 17.94 16.37
N PRO A 481 -14.98 17.83 17.32
CA PRO A 481 -16.24 17.10 17.10
C PRO A 481 -17.02 17.56 15.87
N ALA A 482 -17.06 18.87 15.60
CA ALA A 482 -17.73 19.41 14.41
C ALA A 482 -17.04 18.97 13.11
N VAL A 483 -15.70 18.98 13.06
CA VAL A 483 -14.94 18.57 11.87
C VAL A 483 -15.10 17.08 11.63
N ALA A 484 -15.02 16.26 12.68
CA ALA A 484 -15.24 14.83 12.59
C ALA A 484 -16.67 14.48 12.14
N THR A 485 -17.67 15.22 12.65
CA THR A 485 -19.08 15.08 12.22
C THR A 485 -19.23 15.43 10.74
N VAL A 486 -18.70 16.57 10.31
CA VAL A 486 -18.75 17.00 8.90
C VAL A 486 -18.04 15.98 8.01
N ALA A 487 -16.88 15.47 8.41
CA ALA A 487 -16.17 14.43 7.66
C ALA A 487 -17.03 13.19 7.45
N VAL A 488 -17.71 12.69 8.49
CA VAL A 488 -18.61 11.53 8.40
C VAL A 488 -19.81 11.81 7.49
N VAL A 489 -20.46 12.97 7.64
CA VAL A 489 -21.60 13.35 6.79
C VAL A 489 -21.15 13.50 5.33
N ALA A 490 -20.00 14.13 5.09
CA ALA A 490 -19.43 14.29 3.75
C ALA A 490 -19.03 12.96 3.13
N THR A 491 -18.47 12.03 3.90
CA THR A 491 -18.20 10.65 3.46
C THR A 491 -19.49 9.96 3.03
N LEU A 492 -20.54 9.99 3.86
CA LEU A 492 -21.81 9.33 3.57
C LEU A 492 -22.50 9.89 2.33
N TRP A 493 -22.70 11.21 2.29
CA TRP A 493 -23.45 11.87 1.23
C TRP A 493 -22.61 12.10 -0.03
N GLY A 494 -21.31 12.37 0.12
CA GLY A 494 -20.40 12.53 -1.01
C GLY A 494 -20.34 11.27 -1.86
N VAL A 495 -20.29 10.08 -1.24
CA VAL A 495 -20.31 8.81 -1.98
C VAL A 495 -21.68 8.58 -2.62
N GLY A 496 -22.77 8.75 -1.88
CA GLY A 496 -24.11 8.42 -2.36
C GLY A 496 -24.72 9.39 -3.38
N ALA A 497 -24.36 10.68 -3.33
CA ALA A 497 -25.00 11.74 -4.12
C ALA A 497 -24.14 12.26 -5.29
N THR A 498 -22.92 11.75 -5.46
CA THR A 498 -22.00 12.22 -6.52
C THR A 498 -21.47 11.06 -7.37
N ARG A 499 -20.56 11.37 -8.31
CA ARG A 499 -19.87 10.38 -9.14
C ARG A 499 -18.78 9.59 -8.40
N VAL A 500 -18.65 9.76 -7.09
CA VAL A 500 -17.67 9.01 -6.27
C VAL A 500 -18.03 7.53 -6.20
N LEU A 501 -19.30 7.13 -6.02
CA LEU A 501 -19.63 5.69 -5.99
C LEU A 501 -19.29 4.94 -7.29
N PRO A 502 -19.64 5.45 -8.49
CA PRO A 502 -19.18 4.84 -9.74
C PRO A 502 -17.66 4.71 -9.84
N TRP A 503 -16.92 5.74 -9.42
CA TRP A 503 -15.45 5.65 -9.39
C TRP A 503 -14.96 4.53 -8.47
N THR A 504 -15.58 4.32 -7.31
CA THR A 504 -15.17 3.28 -6.36
C THR A 504 -15.54 1.85 -6.79
N LEU A 505 -16.42 1.72 -7.78
CA LEU A 505 -16.85 0.44 -8.36
C LEU A 505 -16.01 0.05 -9.60
N VAL A 506 -15.47 1.04 -10.31
CA VAL A 506 -14.69 0.85 -11.55
C VAL A 506 -13.19 0.86 -11.30
N ASP A 507 -12.72 1.66 -10.34
CA ASP A 507 -11.30 1.87 -10.09
C ASP A 507 -10.90 1.25 -8.74
N PRO A 508 -9.93 0.31 -8.72
CA PRO A 508 -9.43 -0.30 -7.49
C PRO A 508 -8.90 0.75 -6.49
N LEU A 509 -8.29 1.83 -6.97
CA LEU A 509 -7.81 2.90 -6.10
C LEU A 509 -8.97 3.71 -5.50
N GLY A 510 -10.09 3.82 -6.23
CA GLY A 510 -11.33 4.38 -5.71
C GLY A 510 -11.88 3.53 -4.58
N HIS A 511 -11.95 2.21 -4.78
CA HIS A 511 -12.37 1.26 -3.75
C HIS A 511 -11.53 1.40 -2.47
N GLU A 512 -10.21 1.39 -2.61
CA GLU A 512 -9.28 1.51 -1.49
C GLU A 512 -9.37 2.86 -0.78
N TRP A 513 -9.55 3.92 -1.55
CA TRP A 513 -9.80 5.25 -1.02
C TRP A 513 -11.08 5.28 -0.18
N LEU A 514 -12.18 4.66 -0.65
CA LEU A 514 -13.46 4.59 0.05
C LEU A 514 -13.31 3.92 1.42
N ILE A 515 -12.59 2.81 1.49
CA ILE A 515 -12.33 2.10 2.76
C ILE A 515 -11.48 2.97 3.68
N ALA A 516 -10.35 3.49 3.19
CA ALA A 516 -9.42 4.28 3.99
C ALA A 516 -10.06 5.55 4.57
N GLN A 517 -10.84 6.28 3.76
CA GLN A 517 -11.51 7.50 4.22
C GLN A 517 -12.68 7.19 5.16
N SER A 518 -13.42 6.09 4.96
CA SER A 518 -14.49 5.65 5.88
C SER A 518 -13.92 5.30 7.26
N LEU A 519 -12.85 4.50 7.30
CA LEU A 519 -12.16 4.16 8.54
C LEU A 519 -11.59 5.39 9.24
N THR A 520 -11.05 6.34 8.48
CA THR A 520 -10.50 7.59 9.00
C THR A 520 -11.59 8.46 9.61
N ALA A 521 -12.67 8.74 8.88
CA ALA A 521 -13.79 9.56 9.33
C ALA A 521 -14.45 8.95 10.57
N GLY A 522 -14.73 7.65 10.55
CA GLY A 522 -15.30 6.93 11.69
C GLY A 522 -14.40 6.90 12.92
N SER A 523 -13.08 6.78 12.72
CA SER A 523 -12.10 6.83 13.81
C SER A 523 -12.03 8.22 14.45
N LEU A 524 -12.05 9.28 13.64
CA LEU A 524 -12.09 10.66 14.12
C LEU A 524 -13.37 10.95 14.90
N LEU A 525 -14.52 10.50 14.39
CA LEU A 525 -15.80 10.62 15.08
C LEU A 525 -15.75 9.90 16.42
N THR A 526 -15.38 8.62 16.43
CA THR A 526 -15.28 7.83 17.66
C THR A 526 -14.35 8.48 18.67
N TRP A 527 -13.16 8.93 18.23
CA TRP A 527 -12.23 9.65 19.09
C TRP A 527 -12.89 10.89 19.69
N SER A 528 -13.51 11.74 18.87
CA SER A 528 -14.11 13.00 19.31
C SER A 528 -15.20 12.81 20.37
N VAL A 529 -15.98 11.72 20.26
CA VAL A 529 -17.06 11.37 21.20
C VAL A 529 -16.52 10.78 22.51
N LEU A 530 -15.43 10.01 22.46
CA LEU A 530 -14.77 9.40 23.61
C LEU A 530 -13.82 10.35 24.35
N ALA A 531 -13.33 11.40 23.69
CA ALA A 531 -12.36 12.33 24.28
C ALA A 531 -12.95 13.10 25.47
N ALA A 532 -12.38 12.95 26.67
CA ALA A 532 -12.89 13.49 27.93
C ALA A 532 -13.00 15.03 28.01
N ARG A 533 -12.35 15.78 27.11
CA ARG A 533 -12.27 17.25 27.16
C ARG A 533 -13.33 18.04 26.35
N ALA A 534 -14.07 17.42 25.43
CA ALA A 534 -15.12 18.12 24.68
C ALA A 534 -16.35 18.50 25.56
N ARG A 535 -17.04 19.59 25.24
CA ARG A 535 -18.27 19.97 25.96
C ARG A 535 -19.38 18.96 25.66
N PRO A 536 -20.18 18.49 26.65
CA PRO A 536 -21.24 17.51 26.44
C PRO A 536 -22.17 17.87 25.26
N VAL A 537 -22.64 19.12 25.19
CA VAL A 537 -23.54 19.62 24.13
C VAL A 537 -22.95 19.43 22.73
N SER A 538 -21.67 19.77 22.52
CA SER A 538 -21.00 19.61 21.23
C SER A 538 -20.85 18.14 20.81
N ARG A 539 -20.66 17.24 21.77
CA ARG A 539 -20.56 15.79 21.49
C ARG A 539 -21.91 15.18 21.12
N PHE A 540 -22.95 15.51 21.87
CA PHE A 540 -24.30 14.97 21.63
C PHE A 540 -24.89 15.55 20.34
N GLY A 541 -24.66 16.83 20.04
CA GLY A 541 -25.06 17.43 18.76
C GLY A 541 -24.41 16.73 17.56
N GLY A 542 -23.12 16.41 17.62
CA GLY A 542 -22.44 15.67 16.55
C GLY A 542 -22.98 14.24 16.36
N LEU A 543 -23.22 13.52 17.46
CA LEU A 543 -23.80 12.18 17.40
C LEU A 543 -25.21 12.19 16.79
N VAL A 544 -26.06 13.13 17.22
CA VAL A 544 -27.41 13.31 16.67
C VAL A 544 -27.33 13.67 15.19
N ALA A 545 -26.42 14.57 14.79
CA ALA A 545 -26.24 14.93 13.39
C ALA A 545 -25.85 13.73 12.52
N VAL A 546 -24.96 12.86 12.99
CA VAL A 546 -24.61 11.61 12.28
C VAL A 546 -25.80 10.67 12.19
N VAL A 547 -26.54 10.46 13.29
CA VAL A 547 -27.75 9.63 13.32
C VAL A 547 -28.77 10.13 12.29
N VAL A 548 -29.05 11.44 12.30
CA VAL A 548 -29.97 12.08 11.35
C VAL A 548 -29.47 11.94 9.91
N ALA A 549 -28.18 12.17 9.66
CA ALA A 549 -27.60 12.05 8.32
C ALA A 549 -27.70 10.62 7.76
N VAL A 550 -27.49 9.61 8.60
CA VAL A 550 -27.58 8.19 8.23
C VAL A 550 -29.03 7.78 7.97
N ILE A 551 -29.97 8.19 8.83
CA ILE A 551 -31.41 7.93 8.63
C ILE A 551 -31.90 8.64 7.36
N ALA A 552 -31.50 9.89 7.13
CA ALA A 552 -31.86 10.65 5.93
C ALA A 552 -31.30 10.00 4.66
N LEU A 553 -30.05 9.51 4.68
CA LEU A 553 -29.47 8.75 3.56
C LEU A 553 -30.25 7.46 3.30
N GLY A 554 -30.65 6.76 4.37
CA GLY A 554 -31.47 5.56 4.27
C GLY A 554 -32.83 5.85 3.62
N LEU A 555 -33.52 6.88 4.12
CA LEU A 555 -34.80 7.32 3.59
C LEU A 555 -34.70 7.77 2.13
N TRP A 556 -33.62 8.47 1.76
CA TRP A 556 -33.33 8.84 0.38
C TRP A 556 -33.29 7.61 -0.53
N ASN A 557 -32.55 6.57 -0.16
CA ASN A 557 -32.47 5.33 -0.97
C ASN A 557 -33.82 4.60 -1.05
N VAL A 558 -34.64 4.63 0.01
CA VAL A 558 -35.97 3.98 0.03
C VAL A 558 -37.00 4.74 -0.81
N LEU A 559 -37.04 6.07 -0.69
CA LEU A 559 -38.07 6.91 -1.30
C LEU A 559 -37.73 7.36 -2.72
N GLN A 560 -36.47 7.28 -3.13
CA GLN A 560 -36.07 7.71 -4.48
C GLN A 560 -36.82 6.86 -5.54
N PRO A 561 -37.52 7.49 -6.51
CA PRO A 561 -38.34 6.79 -7.48
C PRO A 561 -37.51 6.01 -8.53
N GLY A 562 -36.28 6.45 -8.79
CA GLY A 562 -35.36 5.81 -9.74
C GLY A 562 -34.27 5.00 -9.06
N LEU A 563 -33.74 4.02 -9.79
CA LEU A 563 -32.56 3.25 -9.41
C LEU A 563 -31.32 4.15 -9.46
N ALA A 564 -30.66 4.31 -8.33
CA ALA A 564 -29.34 4.92 -8.23
C ALA A 564 -28.35 4.03 -8.99
N PHE A 565 -27.57 4.65 -9.88
CA PHE A 565 -26.55 3.95 -10.67
C PHE A 565 -27.13 2.80 -11.51
N ALA A 566 -28.20 3.08 -12.23
CA ALA A 566 -28.90 2.11 -13.08
C ALA A 566 -27.98 1.44 -14.11
N ASP A 567 -27.01 2.18 -14.65
CA ASP A 567 -26.03 1.68 -15.62
C ASP A 567 -25.07 0.63 -15.03
N TRP A 568 -24.99 0.52 -13.69
CA TRP A 568 -24.22 -0.49 -12.98
C TRP A 568 -25.14 -1.56 -12.41
N PHE A 569 -25.87 -1.27 -11.32
CA PHE A 569 -26.68 -2.26 -10.61
C PHE A 569 -27.90 -2.75 -11.42
N GLY A 570 -28.42 -1.92 -12.32
CA GLY A 570 -29.52 -2.32 -13.21
C GLY A 570 -29.05 -3.13 -14.41
N ALA A 571 -27.79 -2.97 -14.83
CA ALA A 571 -27.21 -3.62 -15.99
C ALA A 571 -26.56 -4.98 -15.69
N MET A 572 -26.41 -5.37 -14.42
CA MET A 572 -25.73 -6.62 -13.99
C MET A 572 -26.27 -7.92 -14.62
N GLY A 573 -27.51 -7.94 -15.11
CA GLY A 573 -28.12 -9.15 -15.69
C GLY A 573 -28.37 -10.27 -14.66
N ARG A 574 -28.35 -9.96 -13.36
CA ARG A 574 -28.57 -10.90 -12.26
C ARG A 574 -30.00 -11.46 -12.29
N SER A 575 -30.14 -12.79 -12.22
CA SER A 575 -31.41 -13.52 -12.28
C SER A 575 -31.94 -14.01 -10.92
N TRP A 576 -31.12 -13.96 -9.87
CA TRP A 576 -31.45 -14.41 -8.52
C TRP A 576 -31.58 -13.22 -7.57
N GLY A 577 -32.26 -13.38 -6.42
CA GLY A 577 -32.40 -12.32 -5.42
C GLY A 577 -33.35 -11.16 -5.81
N PRO A 578 -33.40 -10.09 -5.01
CA PRO A 578 -34.31 -8.95 -5.24
C PRO A 578 -33.94 -8.17 -6.52
N SER A 579 -34.90 -7.50 -7.15
CA SER A 579 -34.59 -6.57 -8.25
C SER A 579 -33.64 -5.46 -7.77
N ALA A 580 -32.90 -4.81 -8.68
CA ALA A 580 -31.95 -3.76 -8.29
C ALA A 580 -32.62 -2.60 -7.50
N LEU A 581 -33.86 -2.25 -7.83
CA LEU A 581 -34.62 -1.23 -7.10
C LEU A 581 -35.04 -1.71 -5.69
N GLU A 582 -35.43 -2.97 -5.54
CA GLU A 582 -35.74 -3.55 -4.23
C GLU A 582 -34.47 -3.66 -3.37
N ASP A 583 -33.35 -4.10 -3.95
CA ASP A 583 -32.05 -4.15 -3.28
C ASP A 583 -31.60 -2.76 -2.81
N GLN A 584 -31.86 -1.71 -3.60
CA GLN A 584 -31.62 -0.33 -3.17
C GLN A 584 -32.45 0.05 -1.95
N ARG A 585 -33.72 -0.37 -1.88
CA ARG A 585 -34.55 -0.12 -0.69
C ARG A 585 -34.01 -0.86 0.53
N VAL A 586 -33.54 -2.10 0.36
CA VAL A 586 -32.83 -2.85 1.40
C VAL A 586 -31.59 -2.11 1.86
N ALA A 587 -30.79 -1.56 0.94
CA ALA A 587 -29.65 -0.71 1.27
C ALA A 587 -30.05 0.49 2.12
N GLY A 588 -31.18 1.13 1.81
CA GLY A 588 -31.74 2.22 2.60
C GLY A 588 -32.10 1.82 4.03
N PHE A 589 -32.70 0.63 4.22
CA PHE A 589 -32.94 0.09 5.56
C PHE A 589 -31.64 -0.23 6.31
N ILE A 590 -30.66 -0.85 5.65
CA ILE A 590 -29.32 -1.14 6.22
C ILE A 590 -28.65 0.15 6.71
N ALA A 591 -28.71 1.22 5.91
CA ALA A 591 -28.19 2.52 6.33
C ALA A 591 -28.89 3.00 7.60
N ALA A 592 -30.24 3.04 7.61
CA ALA A 592 -31.01 3.55 8.74
C ALA A 592 -30.76 2.79 10.07
N ILE A 593 -30.64 1.46 10.02
CA ILE A 593 -30.37 0.64 11.22
C ILE A 593 -28.88 0.61 11.61
N GLY A 594 -27.98 0.98 10.70
CA GLY A 594 -26.52 0.94 10.87
C GLY A 594 -25.99 1.73 12.06
N VAL A 595 -26.77 2.68 12.58
CA VAL A 595 -26.43 3.49 13.75
C VAL A 595 -26.62 2.76 15.08
N ILE A 596 -27.45 1.71 15.12
CA ILE A 596 -27.78 0.95 16.34
C ILE A 596 -26.53 0.39 17.03
N PRO A 597 -25.60 -0.33 16.35
CA PRO A 597 -24.41 -0.87 17.00
C PRO A 597 -23.42 0.20 17.47
N PHE A 598 -23.43 1.41 16.90
CA PHE A 598 -22.49 2.47 17.26
C PHE A 598 -22.75 3.02 18.69
N ILE A 599 -24.02 3.20 19.06
CA ILE A 599 -24.44 3.78 20.35
C ILE A 599 -23.91 2.98 21.56
N PRO A 600 -24.10 1.65 21.68
CA PRO A 600 -23.60 0.87 22.81
C PRO A 600 -22.07 0.80 22.84
N LEU A 601 -21.38 0.73 21.69
CA LEU A 601 -19.92 0.73 21.62
C LEU A 601 -19.33 2.03 22.20
N VAL A 602 -19.93 3.17 21.85
CA VAL A 602 -19.58 4.47 22.43
C VAL A 602 -19.88 4.51 23.93
N ALA A 603 -21.02 3.98 24.36
CA ALA A 603 -21.39 3.94 25.78
C ALA A 603 -20.40 3.12 26.62
N VAL A 604 -19.98 1.94 26.12
CA VAL A 604 -18.95 1.10 26.74
C VAL A 604 -17.60 1.82 26.78
N GLY A 605 -17.24 2.51 25.69
CA GLY A 605 -16.03 3.34 25.63
C GLY A 605 -15.97 4.41 26.70
N ARG A 606 -17.10 5.06 27.00
CA ARG A 606 -17.16 6.08 28.06
C ARG A 606 -16.95 5.49 29.45
N ARG A 607 -17.59 4.36 29.76
CA ARG A 607 -17.43 3.68 31.05
C ARG A 607 -16.00 3.19 31.27
N THR A 608 -15.33 2.74 30.22
CA THR A 608 -13.94 2.25 30.28
C THR A 608 -12.90 3.38 30.25
N GLY A 609 -13.23 4.52 29.65
CA GLY A 609 -12.39 5.73 29.63
C GLY A 609 -12.41 6.56 30.91
N GLN A 610 -13.43 6.39 31.77
CA GLN A 610 -13.58 7.10 33.05
C GLN A 610 -12.82 6.48 34.22
N ARG A 611 -12.17 5.32 34.07
CA ARG A 611 -11.27 4.79 35.12
C ARG A 611 -9.92 5.51 35.05
N PRO A 612 -9.54 6.32 36.06
CA PRO A 612 -8.21 6.91 36.11
C PRO A 612 -7.21 5.78 36.32
N VAL A 613 -6.33 5.55 35.35
CA VAL A 613 -5.21 4.61 35.50
C VAL A 613 -3.97 5.45 35.79
N ILE A 614 -3.71 5.62 37.09
CA ILE A 614 -2.47 6.03 37.77
C ILE A 614 -1.60 7.03 36.98
N SER A 615 -1.63 8.29 37.40
CA SER A 615 -0.64 9.29 36.98
C SER A 615 0.77 8.83 37.35
N PRO A 616 1.80 9.13 36.55
CA PRO A 616 3.17 9.11 37.07
C PRO A 616 3.19 10.12 38.22
N SER A 617 3.60 9.69 39.41
CA SER A 617 3.82 10.57 40.55
C SER A 617 4.85 11.64 40.15
N SER A 618 4.38 12.84 39.86
CA SER A 618 5.21 14.04 39.81
C SER A 618 5.54 14.47 41.25
N LYS A 619 6.40 13.69 41.92
CA LYS A 619 7.12 14.09 43.13
C LYS A 619 8.47 13.37 43.16
N GLY A 620 9.38 13.83 42.31
CA GLY A 620 10.81 13.83 42.63
C GLY A 620 11.13 15.25 43.05
N THR A 621 11.25 15.48 44.35
CA THR A 621 11.72 16.71 44.97
C THR A 621 13.14 17.05 44.52
N ALA A 622 13.46 18.33 44.66
CA ALA A 622 14.75 18.97 44.46
C ALA A 622 15.96 18.20 45.01
#